data_AF-A0A6L8BCX4-F1
#
_entry.id   AF-A0A6L8BCX4-F1
#
_cell.length_a   1.000
_cell.length_b   1.000
_cell.length_c   1.000
_cell.angle_alpha   90.00
_cell.angle_beta   90.00
_cell.angle_gamma   90.00
#
_symmetry.space_group_name_H-M   'P 1'
#
loop_
_entity.id
_entity.type
_entity.pdbx_description
1 polymer ?
#
loop_
_entity_poly.entity_id
_entity_poly.type
_entity_poly.pdbx_seq_one_letter_code
_entity_poly.pdbx_strand_id
1 'polypeptide(L)'
;MANLDTAPIEENFKALLRYVEKLTYTPSAMTQEDADAVFAAGWSEQALADAICVCAHFNMVNRLVEGLGAGRHHTRDPMRKAAALVAEKGYPTLVFGD
;
A
#
# COMPACT_ATOMS: atom_id res chain seq x y z
N MET A 1 -6.98 13.70 1.38
CA MET A 1 -5.97 12.67 1.68
C MET A 1 -4.98 13.24 2.69
N ALA A 2 -4.38 12.40 3.53
CA ALA A 2 -3.27 12.85 4.38
C ALA A 2 -2.09 13.26 3.48
N ASN A 3 -1.35 14.29 3.88
CA ASN A 3 -0.21 14.79 3.10
C ASN A 3 1.02 13.90 3.36
N LEU A 4 1.48 13.20 2.32
CA LEU A 4 2.65 12.32 2.37
C LEU A 4 3.92 13.04 2.83
N ASP A 5 4.10 14.32 2.44
CA ASP A 5 5.29 15.09 2.81
C ASP A 5 5.39 15.32 4.33
N THR A 6 4.23 15.35 5.01
CA THR A 6 4.13 15.54 6.46
C THR A 6 4.11 14.24 7.26
N ALA A 7 4.14 13.07 6.59
CA ALA A 7 4.12 11.79 7.28
C ALA A 7 5.42 11.56 8.09
N PRO A 8 5.34 11.08 9.34
CA PRO A 8 6.50 10.83 10.20
C PRO A 8 7.17 9.49 9.84
N ILE A 9 7.63 9.36 8.61
CA ILE A 9 8.34 8.20 8.05
C ILE A 9 9.62 8.66 7.36
N GLU A 10 10.54 7.74 7.12
CA GLU A 10 11.80 8.00 6.46
C GLU A 10 11.61 8.51 5.03
N GLU A 11 12.48 9.41 4.58
CA GLU A 11 12.37 10.08 3.28
C GLU A 11 12.40 9.11 2.09
N ASN A 12 13.12 8.00 2.23
CA ASN A 12 13.16 6.97 1.19
C ASN A 12 11.79 6.28 1.00
N PHE A 13 11.01 6.08 2.07
CA PHE A 13 9.64 5.59 1.95
C PHE A 13 8.74 6.60 1.26
N LYS A 14 8.92 7.91 1.48
CA LYS A 14 8.14 8.93 0.78
C LYS A 14 8.37 8.87 -0.73
N ALA A 15 9.61 8.66 -1.19
CA ALA A 15 9.91 8.47 -2.61
C ALA A 15 9.18 7.25 -3.20
N LEU A 16 9.24 6.10 -2.52
CA LEU A 16 8.53 4.88 -2.94
C LEU A 16 7.00 5.07 -2.95
N LEU A 17 6.45 5.77 -1.95
CA LEU A 17 5.01 6.01 -1.86
C LEU A 17 4.51 7.00 -2.92
N ARG A 18 5.31 8.01 -3.31
CA ARG A 18 5.00 8.87 -4.47
C ARG A 18 4.91 8.07 -5.77
N TYR A 19 5.82 7.13 -5.98
CA TYR A 19 5.75 6.21 -7.12
C TYR A 19 4.46 5.39 -7.11
N VAL A 20 4.12 4.79 -5.95
CA VAL A 20 2.90 3.97 -5.78
C VAL A 20 1.62 4.81 -5.97
N GLU A 21 1.60 6.05 -5.50
CA GLU A 21 0.49 7.00 -5.71
C GLU A 21 0.28 7.28 -7.20
N LYS A 22 1.35 7.65 -7.92
CA LYS A 22 1.28 7.90 -9.37
C LYS A 22 0.84 6.65 -10.14
N LEU A 23 1.38 5.49 -9.80
CA LEU A 23 0.99 4.21 -10.40
C LEU A 23 -0.49 3.87 -10.15
N THR A 24 -1.03 4.27 -9.00
CA THR A 24 -2.44 4.03 -8.65
C THR A 24 -3.39 4.93 -9.46
N TYR A 25 -3.06 6.20 -9.62
CA TYR A 25 -3.96 7.18 -10.25
C TYR A 25 -3.76 7.36 -11.74
N THR A 26 -2.51 7.27 -12.21
CA THR A 26 -2.13 7.56 -13.60
C THR A 26 -1.12 6.53 -14.12
N PRO A 27 -1.44 5.22 -14.12
CA PRO A 27 -0.49 4.17 -14.52
C PRO A 27 0.02 4.33 -15.96
N SER A 28 -0.78 4.93 -16.86
CA SER A 28 -0.36 5.18 -18.25
C SER A 28 0.64 6.32 -18.42
N ALA A 29 0.92 7.09 -17.36
CA ALA A 29 1.83 8.24 -17.37
C ALA A 29 3.16 7.94 -16.65
N MET A 30 3.43 6.69 -16.30
CA MET A 30 4.68 6.28 -15.67
C MET A 30 5.86 6.46 -16.63
N THR A 31 6.97 6.94 -16.10
CA THR A 31 8.21 7.17 -16.84
C THR A 31 9.40 6.55 -16.10
N GLN A 32 10.55 6.47 -16.77
CA GLN A 32 11.80 6.00 -16.15
C GLN A 32 12.22 6.89 -14.97
N GLU A 33 11.97 8.21 -15.06
CA GLU A 33 12.30 9.18 -14.02
C GLU A 33 11.62 8.85 -12.67
N ASP A 34 10.42 8.28 -12.70
CA ASP A 34 9.73 7.85 -11.48
C ASP A 34 10.51 6.71 -10.78
N ALA A 35 10.99 5.73 -11.55
CA ALA A 35 11.78 4.61 -11.02
C ALA A 35 13.15 5.10 -10.53
N ASP A 36 13.80 5.98 -11.30
CA ASP A 36 15.10 6.55 -10.95
C ASP A 36 15.04 7.31 -9.62
N ALA A 37 13.95 8.03 -9.34
CA ALA A 37 13.74 8.70 -8.05
C ALA A 37 13.67 7.71 -6.87
N VAL A 38 13.10 6.52 -7.09
CA VAL A 38 13.05 5.45 -6.08
C VAL A 38 14.44 4.85 -5.86
N PHE A 39 15.20 4.61 -6.93
CA PHE A 39 16.57 4.10 -6.83
C PHE A 39 17.53 5.11 -6.20
N ALA A 40 17.40 6.39 -6.52
CA ALA A 40 18.16 7.47 -5.89
C ALA A 40 17.89 7.57 -4.37
N ALA A 41 16.71 7.13 -3.92
CA ALA A 41 16.37 7.02 -2.52
C ALA A 41 16.95 5.77 -1.82
N GLY A 42 17.72 4.93 -2.53
CA GLY A 42 18.43 3.78 -1.98
C GLY A 42 17.69 2.46 -2.05
N TRP A 43 16.55 2.40 -2.74
CA TRP A 43 15.82 1.15 -2.94
C TRP A 43 16.44 0.31 -4.06
N SER A 44 16.37 -1.01 -3.91
CA SER A 44 16.77 -1.94 -4.96
C SER A 44 15.67 -2.09 -6.03
N GLU A 45 16.06 -2.60 -7.20
CA GLU A 45 15.12 -3.00 -8.24
C GLU A 45 14.09 -4.03 -7.73
N GLN A 46 14.54 -5.00 -6.94
CA GLN A 46 13.65 -5.98 -6.31
C GLN A 46 12.61 -5.31 -5.41
N ALA A 47 13.01 -4.35 -4.57
CA ALA A 47 12.07 -3.65 -3.70
C ALA A 47 11.02 -2.84 -4.49
N LEU A 48 11.42 -2.22 -5.60
CA LEU A 48 10.49 -1.54 -6.50
C LEU A 48 9.51 -2.54 -7.15
N ALA A 49 10.02 -3.68 -7.64
CA ALA A 49 9.19 -4.73 -8.22
C ALA A 49 8.16 -5.28 -7.20
N ASP A 50 8.58 -5.50 -5.95
CA ASP A 50 7.71 -5.94 -4.86
C ASP A 50 6.61 -4.89 -4.58
N ALA A 51 6.98 -3.60 -4.51
CA ALA A 51 6.02 -2.51 -4.32
C ALA A 51 5.00 -2.41 -5.46
N ILE A 52 5.43 -2.61 -6.71
CA ILE A 52 4.54 -2.68 -7.88
C ILE A 52 3.56 -3.84 -7.75
N CYS A 53 4.03 -5.03 -7.36
CA CYS A 53 3.18 -6.21 -7.17
C CYS A 53 2.12 -5.97 -6.10
N VAL A 54 2.51 -5.40 -4.95
CA VAL A 54 1.57 -5.05 -3.86
C VAL A 54 0.56 -4.02 -4.35
N CYS A 55 1.01 -2.94 -5.00
CA CYS A 55 0.14 -1.90 -5.56
C CYS A 55 -0.88 -2.48 -6.55
N ALA A 56 -0.43 -3.32 -7.48
CA ALA A 56 -1.30 -3.98 -8.46
C ALA A 56 -2.33 -4.90 -7.79
N HIS A 57 -1.90 -5.69 -6.79
CA HIS A 57 -2.78 -6.57 -6.04
C HIS A 57 -3.92 -5.81 -5.35
N PHE A 58 -3.59 -4.75 -4.61
CA PHE A 58 -4.60 -3.92 -3.96
C PHE A 58 -5.50 -3.22 -4.97
N ASN A 59 -4.96 -2.72 -6.08
CA ASN A 59 -5.78 -2.12 -7.14
C ASN A 59 -6.78 -3.09 -7.75
N MET A 60 -6.42 -4.37 -7.91
CA MET A 60 -7.33 -5.42 -8.33
C MET A 60 -8.39 -5.72 -7.26
N VAL A 61 -7.96 -5.98 -6.01
CA VAL A 61 -8.86 -6.33 -4.90
C VAL A 61 -9.87 -5.21 -4.63
N ASN A 62 -9.43 -3.95 -4.62
CA ASN A 62 -10.30 -2.80 -4.44
C ASN A 62 -11.43 -2.78 -5.49
N ARG A 63 -11.10 -3.05 -6.76
CA ARG A 63 -12.09 -3.11 -7.85
C ARG A 63 -13.07 -4.27 -7.69
N LEU A 64 -12.60 -5.43 -7.20
CA LEU A 64 -13.46 -6.58 -6.93
C LEU A 64 -14.42 -6.30 -5.77
N VAL A 65 -13.90 -5.81 -4.64
CA VAL A 65 -14.70 -5.54 -3.44
C VAL A 65 -15.78 -4.48 -3.71
N GLU A 66 -15.40 -3.37 -4.34
CA GLU A 66 -16.33 -2.29 -4.64
C GLU A 66 -17.28 -2.66 -5.79
N GLY A 67 -16.77 -3.29 -6.85
CA GLY A 67 -17.56 -3.70 -8.00
C GLY A 67 -18.61 -4.77 -7.69
N LEU A 68 -18.31 -5.70 -6.78
CA LEU A 68 -19.25 -6.73 -6.32
C LEU A 68 -20.16 -6.22 -5.18
N GLY A 69 -19.92 -5.03 -4.64
CA GLY A 69 -20.66 -4.51 -3.49
C GLY A 69 -20.37 -5.23 -2.18
N ALA A 70 -19.32 -6.05 -2.11
CA ALA A 70 -18.87 -6.75 -0.91
C ALA A 70 -18.43 -5.77 0.20
N GLY A 71 -18.13 -4.52 -0.17
CA GLY A 71 -17.75 -3.41 0.70
C GLY A 71 -18.81 -2.93 1.70
N ARG A 72 -20.09 -3.27 1.47
CA ARG A 72 -21.22 -2.60 2.15
C ARG A 72 -21.70 -3.27 3.44
N HIS A 73 -21.16 -4.43 3.79
CA HIS A 73 -21.64 -5.23 4.93
C HIS A 73 -20.64 -5.39 6.07
N HIS A 74 -19.53 -4.64 6.08
CA HIS A 74 -18.63 -4.64 7.23
C HIS A 74 -19.25 -3.78 8.33
N THR A 75 -19.71 -4.40 9.41
CA THR A 75 -19.65 -3.71 10.70
C THR A 75 -18.19 -3.28 10.88
N ARG A 76 -17.92 -2.04 11.28
CA ARG A 76 -16.53 -1.54 11.42
C ARG A 76 -15.79 -2.22 12.58
N ASP A 77 -16.50 -2.99 13.41
CA ASP A 77 -16.04 -3.58 14.65
C ASP A 77 -15.01 -4.72 14.49
N PRO A 78 -15.20 -5.71 13.60
CA PRO A 78 -14.23 -6.78 13.40
C PRO A 78 -12.92 -6.27 12.83
N MET A 79 -12.95 -5.35 11.85
CA MET A 79 -11.73 -4.75 11.30
C MET A 79 -11.02 -3.85 12.31
N ARG A 80 -11.75 -3.12 13.17
CA ARG A 80 -11.14 -2.36 14.27
C ARG A 80 -10.44 -3.26 15.28
N LYS A 81 -11.07 -4.37 15.66
CA LYS A 81 -10.47 -5.37 16.57
C LYS A 81 -9.23 -6.00 15.94
N ALA A 82 -9.30 -6.40 14.67
CA ALA A 82 -8.17 -6.95 13.95
C ALA A 82 -7.01 -5.95 13.84
N ALA A 83 -7.30 -4.68 13.52
CA ALA A 83 -6.28 -3.63 13.46
C ALA A 83 -5.61 -3.39 14.81
N ALA A 84 -6.39 -3.37 15.91
CA ALA A 84 -5.85 -3.23 17.27
C ALA A 84 -4.96 -4.43 17.65
N LEU A 85 -5.39 -5.65 17.32
CA LEU A 85 -4.61 -6.87 17.54
C LEU A 85 -3.30 -6.86 16.77
N VAL A 86 -3.29 -6.43 15.50
CA VAL A 86 -2.06 -6.30 14.70
C VAL A 86 -1.13 -5.22 15.26
N ALA A 87 -1.68 -4.10 15.73
CA ALA A 87 -0.88 -3.04 16.34
C ALA A 87 -0.21 -3.50 17.65
N GLU A 88 -0.90 -4.33 18.44
CA GLU A 88 -0.39 -4.84 19.72
C GLU A 88 0.54 -6.06 19.55
N LYS A 89 0.16 -7.02 18.69
CA LYS A 89 0.77 -8.36 18.60
C LYS A 89 1.52 -8.61 17.29
N GLY A 90 1.48 -7.67 16.35
CA GLY A 90 2.11 -7.79 15.03
C GLY A 90 1.30 -8.64 14.05
N TYR A 91 1.88 -8.88 12.87
CA TYR A 91 1.26 -9.65 11.78
C TYR A 91 1.07 -11.17 12.01
N PRO A 92 1.77 -11.88 12.93
CA PRO A 92 1.57 -13.33 13.12
C PRO A 92 0.13 -13.72 13.49
N THR A 93 -0.62 -12.86 14.19
CA THR A 93 -2.02 -13.11 14.59
C THR A 93 -3.02 -13.16 13.44
N LEU A 94 -2.63 -12.79 12.22
CA LEU A 94 -3.50 -12.90 11.04
C LEU A 94 -3.34 -14.23 10.30
N VAL A 95 -2.25 -14.96 10.53
CA VAL A 95 -1.86 -16.15 9.74
C VAL A 95 -2.06 -17.44 10.53
N PHE A 96 -2.01 -17.36 11.86
CA PHE A 96 -2.27 -18.47 12.76
C PHE A 96 -3.30 -18.00 13.80
N GLY A 97 -4.54 -18.45 13.63
CA GLY A 97 -5.45 -18.50 14.77
C GLY A 97 -4.94 -19.59 15.71
N ASP A 98 -4.85 -19.28 16.99
CA ASP A 98 -4.64 -20.31 18.03
C ASP A 98 -5.72 -21.40 17.93
#